data_AF-A0A5E4GNS6-F1
#
_entry.id   AF-A0A5E4GNS6-F1
#
_cell.length_a   1.000
_cell.length_b   1.000
_cell.length_c   1.000
_cell.angle_alpha   90.00
_cell.angle_beta   90.00
_cell.angle_gamma   90.00
#
_symmetry.space_group_name_H-M   'P 1'
#
loop_
_entity.id
_entity.type
_entity.pdbx_description
1 polymer ?
#
loop_
_entity_poly.entity_id
_entity_poly.type
_entity_poly.pdbx_seq_one_letter_code
_entity_poly.pdbx_strand_id
1 'polypeptide(L)' 'QKFTAVIRMLAVILMLAYGSSADQVDEIARMGKSTVLESLVRFCDAVETLYTRDYLRRPTPSDLQRLLQKAESRGFPGMI' A
#
# COMPACT_ATOMS: atom_id res chain seq x y z
N GLN A 1 5.04 17.55 17.29
CA GLN A 1 3.95 17.30 16.31
C GLN A 1 4.43 16.66 14.99
N LYS A 2 5.52 17.10 14.34
CA LYS A 2 6.03 16.48 13.09
C LYS A 2 6.75 15.13 13.27
N PHE A 3 7.52 14.96 14.35
CA PHE A 3 8.24 13.70 14.64
C PHE A 3 7.30 12.49 14.81
N THR A 4 6.14 12.68 15.41
CA THR A 4 5.14 11.62 15.64
C THR A 4 4.51 11.10 14.34
N ALA A 5 4.37 11.95 13.31
CA ALA A 5 3.74 11.54 12.05
C ALA A 5 4.62 10.58 11.22
N VAL A 6 5.92 10.84 11.16
CA VAL A 6 6.88 9.98 10.45
C VAL A 6 6.97 8.61 11.11
N ILE A 7 7.02 8.57 12.44
CA ILE A 7 7.08 7.30 13.19
C ILE A 7 5.79 6.48 12.98
N ARG A 8 4.62 7.12 12.88
CA ARG A 8 3.35 6.42 12.53
C ARG A 8 3.39 5.80 11.14
N MET A 9 3.90 6.54 10.15
CA MET A 9 4.02 6.00 8.80
C MET A 9 5.03 4.86 8.72
N LEU A 10 6.15 4.97 9.42
CA LEU A 10 7.13 3.87 9.50
C LEU A 10 6.51 2.62 10.14
N ALA A 11 5.79 2.79 11.25
CA ALA A 11 5.07 1.71 11.93
C ALA A 11 4.08 0.98 10.98
N VAL A 12 3.29 1.75 10.23
CA VAL A 12 2.34 1.23 9.24
C VAL A 12 3.04 0.47 8.10
N ILE A 13 4.13 1.04 7.56
CA ILE A 13 4.90 0.39 6.49
C ILE A 13 5.51 -0.93 6.97
N LEU A 14 6.02 -0.98 8.19
CA LEU A 14 6.58 -2.19 8.77
C LEU A 14 5.53 -3.28 8.99
N MET A 15 4.34 -2.92 9.49
CA MET A 15 3.20 -3.85 9.59
C MET A 15 2.86 -4.47 8.24
N LEU A 16 2.78 -3.64 7.18
CA LEU A 16 2.41 -4.08 5.84
C LEU A 16 3.51 -4.91 5.17
N ALA A 17 4.78 -4.54 5.35
CA ALA A 17 5.91 -5.19 4.71
C ALA A 17 6.25 -6.55 5.33
N TYR A 18 6.17 -6.65 6.65
CA TYR A 18 6.63 -7.83 7.39
C TYR A 18 5.50 -8.65 8.02
N GLY A 19 4.25 -8.20 7.92
CA GLY A 19 3.13 -8.82 8.63
C GLY A 19 3.27 -8.76 10.15
N SER A 20 4.14 -7.86 10.64
CA SER A 20 4.46 -7.74 12.06
C SER A 20 3.23 -7.40 12.88
N SER A 21 3.06 -8.10 14.01
CA SER A 21 2.02 -7.76 14.98
C SER A 21 2.24 -6.34 15.51
N ALA A 22 1.16 -5.69 15.94
CA ALA A 22 1.24 -4.36 16.57
C ALA A 22 2.20 -4.29 17.75
N ASP A 23 2.47 -5.44 18.36
CA ASP A 23 3.35 -5.62 19.51
C ASP A 23 4.83 -5.46 19.14
N GLN A 24 5.25 -5.94 17.95
CA GLN A 24 6.62 -5.72 17.45
C GLN A 24 6.85 -4.27 17.00
N VAL A 25 5.77 -3.61 16.60
CA VAL A 25 5.81 -2.24 16.08
C VAL A 25 5.86 -1.23 17.22
N ASP A 26 5.34 -1.58 18.41
CA ASP A 26 5.42 -0.75 19.61
C ASP A 26 6.86 -0.50 20.08
N GLU A 27 7.80 -1.42 19.83
CA GLU A 27 9.24 -1.22 20.14
C GLU A 27 9.85 -0.05 19.33
N ILE A 28 9.44 0.11 18.07
CA ILE A 28 9.94 1.15 17.15
C ILE A 28 9.13 2.44 17.30
N ALA A 29 7.83 2.28 17.46
CA ALA A 29 6.86 3.35 17.48
C ALA A 29 6.76 4.03 18.86
N ARG A 30 6.91 3.24 19.93
CA ARG A 30 6.53 3.57 21.31
C ARG A 30 5.17 4.26 21.35
N MET A 31 4.21 3.66 20.65
CA MET A 31 2.87 4.20 20.45
C MET A 31 1.85 3.14 20.82
N GLY A 32 0.79 3.56 21.50
CA GLY A 32 -0.31 2.66 21.82
C GLY A 32 -0.82 1.93 20.57
N LYS A 33 -1.03 0.61 20.71
CA LYS A 33 -1.50 -0.28 19.62
C LYS A 33 -2.70 0.31 18.85
N SER A 34 -3.62 0.96 19.56
CA SER A 34 -4.79 1.64 18.98
C SER A 34 -4.43 2.76 18.00
N THR A 35 -3.42 3.57 18.31
CA THR A 35 -2.95 4.66 17.45
C THR A 35 -2.30 4.14 16.17
N VAL A 36 -1.53 3.05 16.27
CA VAL A 36 -0.90 2.42 15.10
C VAL A 36 -1.96 1.80 14.20
N LEU A 37 -2.93 1.09 14.78
CA LEU A 37 -4.03 0.48 14.03
C LEU A 37 -4.92 1.53 13.34
N GLU A 38 -5.24 2.63 14.03
CA GLU A 38 -5.98 3.74 13.43
C GLU A 38 -5.19 4.36 12.26
N SER A 39 -3.87 4.50 12.42
CA SER A 39 -3.00 5.01 11.35
C SER A 39 -2.96 4.06 10.15
N LEU A 40 -2.97 2.74 10.39
CA LEU A 40 -3.04 1.73 9.34
C LEU A 40 -4.34 1.83 8.56
N VAL A 41 -5.49 1.94 9.23
CA VAL A 41 -6.80 2.10 8.58
C VAL A 41 -6.81 3.35 7.70
N ARG A 42 -6.43 4.50 8.26
CA ARG A 42 -6.36 5.77 7.51
C ARG A 42 -5.40 5.70 6.31
N PHE A 43 -4.31 4.96 6.45
CA PHE A 43 -3.36 4.73 5.35
C PHE A 43 -4.00 3.89 4.23
N CYS A 44 -4.65 2.78 4.58
CA CYS A 44 -5.37 1.94 3.62
C CYS A 44 -6.48 2.72 2.90
N ASP A 45 -7.29 3.51 3.62
CA ASP A 45 -8.34 4.35 3.03
C ASP A 45 -7.76 5.37 2.04
N ALA A 46 -6.61 5.96 2.36
CA ALA A 46 -5.93 6.91 1.48
C ALA A 46 -5.37 6.22 0.23
N VAL A 47 -4.77 5.04 0.36
CA VAL A 47 -4.29 4.22 -0.76
C VAL A 47 -5.46 3.80 -1.64
N GLU A 48 -6.56 3.35 -1.05
CA GLU A 48 -7.77 3.00 -1.78
C GLU A 48 -8.30 4.21 -2.53
N THR A 49 -8.47 5.35 -1.87
CA THR A 49 -8.96 6.58 -2.51
C THR A 49 -8.08 7.01 -3.69
N LEU A 50 -6.75 6.93 -3.52
CA LEU A 50 -5.80 7.36 -4.54
C LEU A 50 -5.79 6.42 -5.77
N TYR A 51 -5.86 5.11 -5.54
CA TYR A 51 -5.67 4.12 -6.59
C TYR A 51 -6.96 3.46 -7.08
N THR A 52 -8.12 3.75 -6.48
CA THR A 52 -9.40 3.15 -6.87
C THR A 52 -9.71 3.38 -8.34
N ARG A 53 -9.57 4.62 -8.82
CA ARG A 53 -9.97 4.95 -10.20
C ARG A 53 -9.07 4.33 -11.26
N ASP A 54 -7.80 4.11 -10.95
CA ASP A 54 -6.81 3.67 -11.93
C ASP A 54 -6.46 2.19 -11.83
N TYR A 55 -6.45 1.62 -10.62
CA TYR A 55 -5.92 0.28 -10.36
C TYR A 55 -6.87 -0.65 -9.61
N LEU A 56 -7.69 -0.16 -8.67
CA LEU A 56 -8.61 -1.03 -7.91
C LEU A 56 -9.99 -1.16 -8.54
N ARG A 57 -10.29 -0.39 -9.59
CA ARG A 57 -11.51 -0.57 -10.38
C ARG A 57 -11.44 -1.84 -11.22
N ARG A 58 -12.61 -2.27 -11.72
CA ARG A 58 -12.69 -3.36 -12.70
C ARG A 58 -11.84 -3.02 -13.94
N PRO A 59 -10.94 -3.92 -14.39
CA PRO A 59 -10.15 -3.71 -15.60
C PRO A 59 -11.05 -3.54 -16.84
N THR A 60 -10.64 -2.67 -17.75
CA THR A 60 -11.27 -2.48 -19.06
C THR A 60 -10.43 -3.15 -20.15
N PRO A 61 -11.00 -3.42 -21.34
CA PRO A 61 -10.22 -3.92 -22.47
C PRO A 61 -9.00 -3.05 -22.82
N SER A 62 -9.08 -1.73 -22.61
CA SER A 62 -7.96 -0.81 -22.81
C SER A 62 -6.83 -1.01 -21.80
N ASP A 63 -7.14 -1.39 -20.55
CA ASP A 63 -6.12 -1.72 -19.56
C ASP A 63 -5.35 -2.97 -19.95
N LEU A 64 -6.08 -4.00 -20.41
CA LEU A 64 -5.51 -5.24 -20.94
C LEU A 64 -4.59 -4.96 -22.14
N GLN A 65 -5.05 -4.16 -23.10
CA GLN A 65 -4.24 -3.80 -24.28
C GLN A 65 -2.95 -3.07 -23.88
N ARG A 66 -3.03 -2.13 -22.91
CA ARG A 66 -1.87 -1.43 -22.38
C ARG A 66 -0.88 -2.37 -21.68
N LEU A 67 -1.37 -3.38 -20.96
CA LEU A 67 -0.51 -4.40 -20.34
C LEU A 67 0.18 -5.27 -21.39
N LEU A 68 -0.54 -5.73 -22.41
CA LEU A 68 0.02 -6.53 -23.50
C LEU A 68 1.09 -5.77 -24.28
N GLN A 69 0.86 -4.49 -24.60
CA GLN A 69 1.87 -3.65 -25.26
C GLN A 69 3.13 -3.49 -24.41
N LYS A 70 2.98 -3.33 -23.09
CA LYS A 70 4.13 -3.28 -22.17
C LYS A 70 4.87 -4.61 -22.13
N ALA A 71 4.16 -5.74 -22.09
CA ALA A 71 4.75 -7.07 -22.09
C ALA A 71 5.54 -7.31 -23.39
N GLU A 72 4.96 -6.97 -24.55
CA GLU A 72 5.61 -7.07 -25.85
C GLU A 72 6.89 -6.22 -25.93
N SER A 73 6.85 -4.96 -25.44
CA SER A 73 8.04 -4.09 -25.37
C SER A 73 9.17 -4.64 -24.49
N ARG A 74 8.83 -5.56 -23.58
CA ARG A 74 9.76 -6.24 -22.68
C ARG A 74 10.18 -7.63 -23.19
N GLY A 75 9.70 -8.05 -24.37
CA GLY A 75 10.02 -9.34 -24.98
C GLY A 75 9.07 -10.49 -24.57
N PHE A 76 7.90 -10.19 -24.02
CA PHE A 76 6.90 -11.17 -23.58
C PHE A 76 5.59 -11.04 -24.38
N PRO A 77 5.59 -11.35 -25.69
CA PRO A 77 4.42 -11.19 -26.54
C PRO A 77 3.27 -12.11 -26.07
N GLY A 78 2.08 -11.54 -25.92
CA GLY A 78 0.87 -12.28 -25.54
C GLY A 78 0.78 -12.66 -24.05
N MET A 79 1.74 -12.25 -23.22
CA MET A 79 1.71 -12.51 -21.78
C MET A 79 1.06 -11.35 -21.01
N ILE A 80 0.26 -11.69 -20.00
CA ILE A 80 -0.25 -10.75 -18.97
C ILE A 80 0.40 -11.04 -17.63
#